data_AF-A0A388QP23-F1
#
_entry.id   AF-A0A388QP23-F1
#
_cell.length_a   1.000
_cell.length_b   1.000
_cell.length_c   1.000
_cell.angle_alpha   90.00
_cell.angle_beta   90.00
_cell.angle_gamma   90.00
#
_symmetry.space_group_name_H-M   'P 1'
#
loop_
_entity.id
_entity.type
_entity.pdbx_description
1 polymer ?
#
loop_
_entity_poly.entity_id
_entity_poly.type
_entity_poly.pdbx_seq_one_letter_code
_entity_poly.pdbx_strand_id
1 'polypeptide(L)'
;MLTIDCKDVASIKSELVVYVSDQVAAIPTLKINEFMLSTLDDQIIDKNMVITAIKEFLESIGEGRNFAVISNNNVISIKSISGKIIERDPTPSSDMFSCTHCGFVTRYEIELQNHMKIHYL
;
A
#
# COMPACT_ATOMS: atom_id res chain seq x y z
N MET A 1 -5.44 -8.82 -17.91
CA MET A 1 -5.59 -7.81 -16.84
C MET A 1 -6.53 -8.33 -15.75
N LEU A 2 -6.11 -8.26 -14.49
CA LEU A 2 -6.86 -8.73 -13.33
C LEU A 2 -7.05 -7.56 -12.35
N THR A 3 -8.25 -7.38 -11.79
CA THR A 3 -8.56 -6.28 -10.85
C THR A 3 -8.67 -6.82 -9.44
N ILE A 4 -8.10 -6.12 -8.47
CA ILE A 4 -8.17 -6.45 -7.05
C ILE A 4 -8.89 -5.30 -6.33
N ASP A 5 -10.06 -5.60 -5.76
CA ASP A 5 -10.86 -4.67 -4.95
C ASP A 5 -10.40 -4.70 -3.49
N CYS A 6 -9.93 -3.55 -3.02
CA CYS A 6 -9.34 -3.32 -1.72
C CYS A 6 -10.21 -2.43 -0.82
N LYS A 7 -11.50 -2.24 -1.11
CA LYS A 7 -12.38 -1.36 -0.29
C LYS A 7 -12.30 -1.61 1.21
N ASP A 8 -12.31 -2.88 1.62
CA ASP A 8 -12.30 -3.26 3.04
C ASP A 8 -10.88 -3.35 3.64
N VAL A 9 -9.84 -3.15 2.81
CA VAL A 9 -8.43 -3.24 3.19
C VAL A 9 -7.60 -2.07 2.66
N ALA A 10 -8.23 -0.89 2.52
CA ALA A 10 -7.61 0.29 1.94
C ALA A 10 -6.31 0.69 2.67
N SER A 11 -6.27 0.51 4.00
CA SER A 11 -5.13 0.81 4.87
C SER A 11 -3.85 0.03 4.52
N ILE A 12 -3.98 -1.17 3.94
CA ILE A 12 -2.85 -2.04 3.57
C ILE A 12 -2.64 -2.14 2.06
N LYS A 13 -3.40 -1.37 1.27
CA LYS A 13 -3.40 -1.45 -0.20
C LYS A 13 -1.99 -1.30 -0.76
N SER A 14 -1.22 -0.33 -0.28
CA SER A 14 0.11 -0.04 -0.82
C SER A 14 1.06 -1.22 -0.68
N GLU A 15 1.11 -1.85 0.49
CA GLU A 15 1.98 -3.02 0.71
C GLU A 15 1.47 -4.27 0.03
N LEU A 16 0.15 -4.47 0.04
CA LEU A 16 -0.48 -5.58 -0.67
C LEU A 16 -0.15 -5.51 -2.16
N VAL A 17 -0.20 -4.32 -2.77
CA VAL A 17 0.17 -4.12 -4.17
C VAL A 17 1.61 -4.51 -4.42
N VAL A 18 2.55 -4.01 -3.61
CA VAL A 18 3.97 -4.32 -3.76
C VAL A 18 4.21 -5.82 -3.65
N TYR A 19 3.67 -6.44 -2.61
CA TYR A 19 3.85 -7.88 -2.36
C TYR A 19 3.27 -8.73 -3.49
N VAL A 20 2.00 -8.51 -3.87
CA VAL A 20 1.34 -9.33 -4.89
C VAL A 20 1.98 -9.13 -6.26
N SER A 21 2.38 -7.90 -6.60
CA SER A 21 3.02 -7.61 -7.89
C SER A 21 4.36 -8.31 -8.04
N ASP A 22 5.15 -8.37 -6.96
CA ASP A 22 6.42 -9.08 -6.91
C ASP A 22 6.22 -10.60 -7.06
N GLN A 23 5.28 -11.17 -6.31
CA GLN A 23 5.01 -12.62 -6.34
C GLN A 23 4.53 -13.12 -7.71
N VAL A 24 3.74 -12.32 -8.43
CA VAL A 24 3.13 -12.74 -9.71
C VAL A 24 3.80 -12.11 -10.93
N ALA A 25 4.94 -11.44 -10.73
CA ALA A 25 5.71 -10.75 -11.76
C ALA A 25 4.84 -9.88 -12.69
N ALA A 26 3.92 -9.11 -12.09
CA ALA A 26 2.97 -8.28 -12.82
C ALA A 26 3.15 -6.79 -12.50
N ILE A 27 2.78 -5.94 -13.46
CA ILE A 27 2.83 -4.50 -13.34
C ILE A 27 1.51 -4.01 -12.73
N PRO A 28 1.55 -3.37 -11.54
CA PRO A 28 0.35 -2.83 -10.93
C PRO A 28 -0.01 -1.47 -11.50
N THR A 29 -1.30 -1.21 -11.62
CA THR A 29 -1.88 0.12 -11.85
C THR A 29 -2.78 0.46 -10.68
N LEU A 30 -2.43 1.51 -9.94
CA LEU A 30 -3.14 1.92 -8.72
C LEU A 30 -4.38 2.77 -9.05
N LYS A 31 -5.48 2.50 -8.36
CA LYS A 31 -6.66 3.37 -8.26
C LYS A 31 -7.00 3.58 -6.78
N ILE A 32 -8.07 4.33 -6.51
CA ILE A 32 -8.46 4.73 -5.15
C ILE A 32 -8.70 3.50 -4.26
N ASN A 33 -9.60 2.60 -4.65
CA ASN A 33 -10.00 1.44 -3.86
C ASN A 33 -9.67 0.10 -4.50
N GLU A 34 -8.93 0.10 -5.61
CA GLU A 34 -8.58 -1.10 -6.34
C GLU A 34 -7.20 -0.92 -6.98
N PHE A 35 -6.60 -2.03 -7.39
CA PHE A 35 -5.45 -2.02 -8.28
C PHE A 35 -5.61 -3.08 -9.35
N MET A 36 -4.99 -2.85 -10.50
CA MET A 36 -5.05 -3.76 -11.63
C MET A 36 -3.66 -4.34 -11.90
N LEU A 37 -3.58 -5.65 -12.12
CA LEU A 37 -2.36 -6.34 -12.52
C LEU A 37 -2.40 -6.63 -14.02
N SER A 38 -1.31 -6.28 -14.69
CA SER A 38 -1.10 -6.52 -16.12
C SER A 38 0.31 -7.05 -16.36
N THR A 39 0.47 -7.84 -17.42
CA THR A 39 1.75 -8.36 -17.90
C THR A 39 2.20 -7.56 -19.12
N LEU A 40 3.49 -7.58 -19.45
CA LEU A 40 4.01 -6.88 -20.64
C LEU A 40 3.57 -7.55 -21.95
N ASP A 41 3.48 -8.88 -21.94
CA ASP A 41 3.22 -9.69 -23.14
C ASP A 41 1.74 -10.13 -23.26
N ASP A 42 0.81 -9.42 -22.62
CA ASP A 42 -0.62 -9.77 -22.55
C ASP A 42 -0.94 -11.21 -22.06
N GLN A 43 0.03 -11.84 -21.39
CA GLN A 43 -0.13 -13.18 -20.82
C GLN A 43 -1.23 -13.21 -19.76
N ILE A 44 -1.95 -14.33 -19.71
CA ILE A 44 -2.99 -14.57 -18.72
C ILE A 44 -2.33 -14.75 -17.35
N ILE A 45 -2.65 -13.86 -16.41
CA ILE A 45 -2.23 -13.96 -15.02
C ILE A 45 -2.98 -15.10 -14.36
N ASP A 46 -2.25 -16.02 -13.71
CA ASP A 46 -2.87 -17.11 -12.95
C ASP A 46 -3.56 -16.54 -11.70
N LYS A 47 -4.90 -16.63 -11.71
CA LYS A 47 -5.74 -16.17 -10.62
C LYS A 47 -5.45 -16.91 -9.32
N ASN A 48 -5.11 -18.20 -9.39
CA ASN A 48 -4.83 -18.98 -8.19
C ASN A 48 -3.57 -18.49 -7.51
N MET A 49 -2.53 -18.15 -8.29
CA MET A 49 -1.30 -17.58 -7.78
C MET A 49 -1.56 -16.23 -7.07
N VAL A 50 -2.36 -15.36 -7.68
CA VAL A 50 -2.75 -14.07 -7.07
C VAL A 50 -3.54 -14.27 -5.77
N ILE A 51 -4.51 -15.21 -5.76
CA ILE A 51 -5.31 -15.52 -4.57
C ILE A 51 -4.41 -16.05 -3.45
N THR A 52 -3.48 -16.95 -3.77
CA THR A 52 -2.51 -17.50 -2.80
C THR A 52 -1.64 -16.38 -2.22
N ALA A 53 -1.05 -15.53 -3.06
CA ALA A 53 -0.23 -14.41 -2.61
C ALA A 53 -1.01 -13.45 -1.69
N ILE A 54 -2.27 -13.13 -2.02
CA ILE A 54 -3.11 -12.29 -1.15
C ILE A 54 -3.36 -12.98 0.20
N LYS A 55 -3.65 -14.29 0.21
CA LYS A 55 -3.87 -15.05 1.45
C LYS A 55 -2.61 -15.10 2.31
N GLU A 56 -1.46 -15.40 1.72
CA GLU A 56 -0.17 -15.43 2.42
C GLU A 56 0.18 -14.07 3.03
N PHE A 57 -0.07 -12.97 2.30
CA PHE A 57 0.09 -11.62 2.83
C PHE A 57 -0.80 -11.37 4.05
N LEU A 58 -2.09 -11.73 3.96
CA LEU A 58 -3.05 -11.57 5.06
C LEU A 58 -2.67 -12.44 6.27
N GLU A 59 -2.17 -13.66 6.06
CA GLU A 59 -1.66 -14.51 7.13
C GLU A 59 -0.41 -13.92 7.78
N SER A 60 0.52 -13.37 7.00
CA SER A 60 1.74 -12.72 7.49
C SER A 60 1.48 -11.53 8.41
N ILE A 61 0.36 -10.83 8.23
CA ILE A 61 -0.05 -9.70 9.09
C ILE A 61 -1.03 -10.13 10.20
N GLY A 62 -1.31 -11.43 10.34
CA GLY A 62 -2.23 -11.96 11.37
C GLY A 62 -3.72 -11.79 11.06
N GLU A 63 -4.07 -11.41 9.83
CA GLU A 63 -5.44 -11.09 9.40
C GLU A 63 -6.09 -12.19 8.53
N GLY A 64 -5.41 -13.33 8.31
CA GLY A 64 -5.88 -14.41 7.43
C GLY A 64 -7.25 -15.02 7.79
N ARG A 65 -7.71 -14.86 9.05
CA ARG A 65 -9.05 -15.32 9.49
C ARG A 65 -10.12 -14.23 9.47
N ASN A 66 -9.73 -12.97 9.35
CA ASN A 66 -10.64 -11.83 9.40
C ASN A 66 -11.11 -11.39 8.01
N PHE A 67 -10.39 -11.78 6.96
CA PHE A 67 -10.69 -11.40 5.58
C PHE A 67 -10.87 -12.61 4.67
N ALA A 68 -11.88 -12.56 3.81
CA ALA A 68 -12.13 -13.51 2.74
C ALA A 68 -11.62 -12.95 1.42
N VAL A 69 -10.96 -13.80 0.63
CA VAL A 69 -10.55 -13.50 -0.75
C VAL A 69 -11.52 -14.19 -1.70
N ILE A 70 -12.31 -13.40 -2.42
CA ILE A 70 -13.39 -13.88 -3.30
C ILE A 70 -13.00 -13.56 -4.74
N SER A 71 -12.96 -14.57 -5.61
CA SER A 71 -12.69 -14.40 -7.03
C SER A 71 -13.99 -14.45 -7.81
N ASN A 72 -14.28 -13.41 -8.59
CA ASN A 72 -15.42 -13.34 -9.49
C ASN A 72 -14.96 -12.81 -10.86
N ASN A 73 -14.96 -13.69 -11.87
CA ASN A 73 -14.44 -13.40 -13.21
C ASN A 73 -13.02 -12.81 -13.14
N ASN A 74 -12.83 -11.55 -13.54
CA ASN A 74 -11.54 -10.84 -13.54
C ASN A 74 -11.38 -9.88 -12.36
N VAL A 75 -12.23 -10.00 -11.34
CA VAL A 75 -12.18 -9.20 -10.11
C VAL A 75 -11.95 -10.12 -8.93
N ILE A 76 -10.93 -9.81 -8.12
CA ILE A 76 -10.69 -10.44 -6.82
C ILE A 76 -11.04 -9.41 -5.76
N SER A 77 -12.02 -9.71 -4.90
CA SER A 77 -12.43 -8.85 -3.80
C SER A 77 -11.93 -9.37 -2.47
N ILE A 78 -11.39 -8.47 -1.66
CA ILE A 78 -11.01 -8.76 -0.27
C ILE A 78 -12.10 -8.19 0.63
N LYS A 79 -12.80 -9.06 1.36
CA LYS A 79 -13.95 -8.70 2.20
C LYS A 79 -13.70 -9.03 3.66
N SER A 80 -14.03 -8.10 4.55
CA SER A 80 -14.00 -8.36 5.99
C SER A 80 -15.13 -9.31 6.37
N ILE A 81 -14.79 -10.39 7.08
CA ILE A 81 -15.76 -11.40 7.58
C ILE A 81 -16.36 -10.92 8.91
N SER A 82 -15.53 -10.28 9.75
CA SER A 82 -15.90 -9.89 11.12
C SER A 82 -16.35 -8.42 11.24
N GLY A 83 -16.40 -7.67 10.13
CA GLY A 83 -16.58 -6.21 10.15
C GLY A 83 -15.38 -5.45 10.72
N LYS A 84 -14.25 -6.14 10.92
CA LYS A 84 -13.00 -5.58 11.41
C LYS A 84 -12.37 -4.72 10.31
N ILE A 85 -11.99 -3.49 10.66
CA ILE A 85 -11.20 -2.59 9.83
C ILE A 85 -9.74 -2.78 10.23
N ILE A 86 -8.83 -2.88 9.26
CA ILE A 86 -7.40 -2.88 9.55
C ILE A 86 -7.00 -1.45 9.92
N GLU A 87 -6.90 -1.20 11.23
CA GLU A 87 -6.28 0.00 11.76
C GLU A 87 -4.77 -0.26 11.77
N ARG A 88 -4.04 0.48 10.94
CA ARG A 88 -2.62 0.69 11.17
C ARG A 88 -2.48 2.02 11.87
N ASP A 89 -1.71 2.04 12.96
CA ASP A 89 -1.15 3.29 13.45
C ASP A 89 -0.56 4.02 12.24
N PRO A 90 -0.95 5.29 11.98
CA PRO A 90 -0.34 6.04 10.92
C PRO A 90 1.16 5.98 11.18
N THR A 91 1.92 5.49 10.19
CA THR A 91 3.38 5.60 10.23
C THR A 91 3.66 7.04 10.61
N PRO A 92 4.33 7.32 11.76
CA PRO A 92 4.61 8.69 12.13
C PRO A 92 5.30 9.28 10.92
N SER A 93 4.65 10.26 10.29
CA SER A 93 5.25 10.98 9.20
C SER A 93 6.60 11.42 9.76
N SER A 94 7.68 10.91 9.17
CA SER A 94 9.00 11.49 9.40
C SER A 94 8.98 12.83 8.68
N ASP A 95 8.08 13.73 9.09
CA ASP A 95 7.92 15.09 8.59
C ASP A 95 9.21 15.80 8.94
N MET A 96 10.14 15.69 8.01
CA MET A 96 11.39 16.39 8.03
C MET A 96 11.08 17.82 7.60
N PHE A 97 11.37 18.76 8.50
CA PHE A 97 11.33 20.18 8.23
C PHE A 97 12.52 20.56 7.35
N SER A 98 12.26 21.20 6.20
CA SER A 98 13.30 21.65 5.28
C SER A 98 13.38 23.18 5.19
N CYS A 99 14.59 23.73 5.19
CA CYS A 99 14.85 25.13 4.95
C CYS A 99 14.69 25.49 3.48
N THR A 100 13.96 26.57 3.21
CA THR A 100 13.69 27.09 1.86
C THR A 100 14.88 27.81 1.22
N HIS A 101 15.92 28.14 2.01
CA HIS A 101 17.06 28.93 1.54
C HIS A 101 18.30 28.10 1.17
N CYS A 102 18.56 26.97 1.85
CA CYS A 102 19.83 26.25 1.64
C CYS A 102 19.77 24.72 1.76
N GLY A 103 18.58 24.11 1.75
CA GLY A 103 18.45 22.65 1.74
C GLY A 103 18.80 21.96 3.06
N PHE A 104 18.92 22.72 4.16
CA PHE A 104 19.00 22.16 5.51
C PHE A 104 17.71 21.39 5.83
N VAL A 105 17.83 20.22 6.46
CA VAL A 105 16.69 19.36 6.81
C VAL A 105 16.84 18.86 8.25
N THR A 106 15.77 18.92 9.04
CA THR A 106 15.75 18.48 10.44
C THR A 106 14.43 17.82 10.80
N ARG A 107 14.42 17.01 11.87
CA ARG A 107 13.19 16.44 12.46
C ARG A 107 12.53 17.37 13.48
N TYR A 108 13.18 18.46 13.87
CA TYR A 108 12.71 19.35 14.94
C TYR A 108 12.44 20.75 14.42
N GLU A 109 11.21 21.25 14.62
CA GLU A 109 10.81 22.60 14.20
C GLU A 109 11.69 23.69 14.81
N ILE A 110 12.07 23.56 16.08
CA ILE A 110 12.94 24.53 16.78
C ILE A 110 14.31 24.67 16.10
N GLU A 111 14.86 23.57 15.57
CA GLU A 111 16.13 23.60 14.83
C GLU A 111 15.96 24.33 13.50
N LEU A 112 14.85 24.09 12.78
CA LEU A 112 14.55 24.84 11.56
C LEU A 112 14.40 26.33 11.86
N GLN A 113 13.68 26.71 12.92
CA GLN A 113 13.48 28.10 13.31
C GLN A 113 14.80 28.80 13.65
N ASN A 114 15.70 28.14 14.36
CA ASN A 114 17.02 28.69 14.66
C ASN A 114 17.90 28.77 13.41
N HIS A 115 17.85 27.76 12.54
CA HIS A 115 18.54 27.77 11.27
C HIS A 115 18.08 28.92 10.37
N MET A 116 16.77 29.17 10.29
CA MET A 116 16.19 30.25 9.49
C MET A 116 16.72 31.63 9.90
N LYS A 117 16.96 31.86 11.20
CA LYS A 117 17.53 33.14 11.69
C LYS A 117 18.91 33.45 11.10
N ILE A 118 19.70 32.44 10.73
CA ILE A 118 21.04 32.62 10.13
C ILE A 118 20.94 33.30 8.76
N HIS A 119 19.86 33.07 8.02
CA HIS A 119 19.66 33.69 6.69
C HIS A 119 19.20 35.16 6.75
N TYR A 120 18.75 35.61 7.93
CA TYR A 120 18.23 36.97 8.16
C TYR A 120 19.12 37.79 9.10
N LEU A 121 20.33 37.31 9.39
CA LEU A 121 21.42 38.03 10.06
C LEU A 121 22.34 38.66 9.02
#